data_AF-A0A7K0Z904-F1
#
_entry.id   AF-A0A7K0Z904-F1
#
_cell.length_a   1.000
_cell.length_b   1.000
_cell.length_c   1.000
_cell.angle_alpha   90.00
_cell.angle_beta   90.00
_cell.angle_gamma   90.00
#
_symmetry.space_group_name_H-M   'P 1'
#
loop_
_entity.id
_entity.type
_entity.pdbx_description
1 polymer ?
#
loop_
_entity_poly.entity_id
_entity_poly.type
_entity_poly.pdbx_seq_one_letter_code
_entity_poly.pdbx_strand_id
1 'polypeptide(L)' 'RAITITATGYAQPTAGGAKRDAALSLQRAKEVAKILRQLGVKATIVSSGAGRTSVNSASSRYVEIIAKNRK' A
#
# COMPACT_ATOMS: atom_id res chain seq x y z
N ARG A 1 5.81 -16.68 16.32
CA ARG A 1 6.36 -15.30 16.35
C ARG A 1 5.41 -14.41 15.56
N ALA A 2 5.09 -13.22 16.07
CA ALA A 2 4.14 -12.33 15.39
C ALA A 2 4.85 -11.61 14.23
N ILE A 3 4.40 -11.88 13.00
CA ILE A 3 4.83 -11.16 11.80
C ILE A 3 3.91 -9.95 11.63
N THR A 4 4.51 -8.78 11.39
CA THR A 4 3.78 -7.59 10.95
C THR A 4 4.11 -7.33 9.49
N ILE A 5 3.08 -7.14 8.66
CA ILE A 5 3.19 -6.74 7.27
C ILE A 5 2.71 -5.31 7.15
N THR A 6 3.54 -4.44 6.57
CA THR A 6 3.14 -3.09 6.18
C THR A 6 2.91 -3.07 4.67
N ALA A 7 1.71 -2.65 4.25
CA ALA A 7 1.34 -2.43 2.86
C ALA A 7 1.19 -0.93 2.59
N THR A 8 2.09 -0.34 1.81
CA THR A 8 2.09 1.09 1.51
C THR A 8 1.77 1.28 0.03
N GLY A 9 0.68 1.98 -0.27
CA GLY A 9 0.29 2.28 -1.64
C GLY A 9 0.91 3.58 -2.14
N TYR A 10 1.40 3.56 -3.37
CA TYR A 10 1.92 4.71 -4.11
C TYR A 10 1.10 4.95 -5.37
N ALA A 11 0.94 6.22 -5.72
CA ALA A 11 0.26 6.65 -6.94
C ALA A 11 1.20 7.51 -7.77
N GLN A 12 0.96 7.54 -9.07
CA GLN A 12 1.47 8.63 -9.90
C GLN A 12 0.63 9.90 -9.63
N PRO A 13 1.16 11.10 -9.91
CA PRO A 13 0.36 12.32 -9.97
C PRO A 13 -0.83 12.18 -10.93
N THR A 14 -2.03 12.54 -10.46
CA THR A 14 -3.22 12.64 -11.33
C THR A 14 -3.78 14.06 -11.35
N ALA A 15 -4.65 14.33 -12.33
CA ALA A 15 -5.42 15.57 -12.41
C ALA A 15 -6.32 15.81 -11.17
N GLY A 16 -6.59 14.77 -10.37
CA GLY A 16 -7.41 14.86 -9.16
C GLY A 16 -6.71 15.41 -7.93
N GLY A 17 -5.43 15.79 -8.02
CA GLY A 17 -4.72 16.42 -6.91
C GLY A 17 -4.18 15.44 -5.85
N ALA A 18 -3.29 15.93 -4.99
CA ALA A 18 -2.55 15.10 -4.04
C ALA A 18 -3.45 14.37 -3.04
N LYS A 19 -4.56 15.01 -2.63
CA LYS A 19 -5.55 14.41 -1.72
C LYS A 19 -6.21 13.18 -2.34
N ARG A 20 -6.58 13.23 -3.62
CA ARG A 20 -7.17 12.08 -4.33
C ARG A 20 -6.14 10.97 -4.52
N ASP A 21 -4.90 11.33 -4.83
CA ASP A 21 -3.82 10.35 -5.01
C ASP A 21 -3.51 9.61 -3.69
N ALA A 22 -3.50 10.32 -2.56
CA ALA A 22 -3.35 9.72 -1.23
C ALA A 22 -4.49 8.75 -0.88
N ALA A 23 -5.74 9.15 -1.15
CA ALA A 23 -6.90 8.28 -0.92
C ALA A 23 -6.87 7.03 -1.82
N LEU A 24 -6.54 7.21 -3.10
CA LEU A 24 -6.44 6.13 -4.08
C LEU A 24 -5.34 5.13 -3.69
N SER A 25 -4.18 5.64 -3.30
CA SER A 25 -3.05 4.78 -2.94
C SER A 25 -3.32 4.00 -1.65
N LEU A 26 -3.96 4.62 -0.65
CA LEU A 26 -4.44 3.93 0.55
C LEU A 26 -5.45 2.82 0.21
N GLN A 27 -6.41 3.10 -0.67
CA GLN A 27 -7.42 2.10 -1.05
C GLN A 27 -6.78 0.89 -1.73
N ARG A 28 -5.79 1.11 -2.62
CA ARG A 28 -5.01 0.02 -3.22
C ARG A 28 -4.29 -0.82 -2.17
N ALA A 29 -3.64 -0.19 -1.20
CA ALA A 29 -2.99 -0.89 -0.10
C ALA A 29 -3.96 -1.74 0.74
N LYS A 30 -5.18 -1.26 0.97
CA LYS A 30 -6.24 -2.02 1.67
C LYS A 30 -6.71 -3.23 0.87
N GLU A 31 -6.88 -3.09 -0.45
CA GLU A 31 -7.25 -4.22 -1.31
C GLU A 31 -6.16 -5.30 -1.35
N VAL A 32 -4.88 -4.89 -1.43
CA VAL A 32 -3.77 -5.86 -1.32
C VAL A 32 -3.78 -6.55 0.05
N ALA A 33 -4.00 -5.82 1.14
CA ALA A 33 -4.12 -6.41 2.46
C ALA A 33 -5.29 -7.41 2.56
N LYS A 34 -6.42 -7.12 1.91
CA LYS A 34 -7.57 -8.03 1.81
C LYS A 34 -7.22 -9.30 1.05
N ILE A 35 -6.55 -9.18 -0.10
CA ILE A 35 -6.07 -10.33 -0.88
C ILE A 35 -5.13 -11.21 -0.04
N LEU A 36 -4.17 -10.61 0.67
CA LEU A 36 -3.26 -11.36 1.54
C LEU A 36 -4.01 -12.15 2.63
N ARG A 37 -5.03 -11.55 3.25
CA ARG A 37 -5.88 -12.27 4.22
C ARG A 37 -6.64 -13.42 3.59
N GLN A 38 -7.20 -13.23 2.39
CA GLN A 38 -7.89 -14.28 1.64
C GLN A 38 -6.96 -15.44 1.26
N LEU A 39 -5.68 -15.15 1.02
CA LEU A 39 -4.64 -16.16 0.80
C LEU A 39 -4.16 -16.86 2.08
N GLY A 40 -4.78 -16.58 3.23
CA GLY A 40 -4.48 -17.26 4.49
C GLY A 40 -3.31 -16.65 5.29
N VAL A 41 -2.84 -15.45 4.93
CA VAL A 41 -1.81 -14.75 5.70
C VAL A 41 -2.37 -14.34 7.07
N LYS A 42 -1.86 -14.96 8.14
CA LYS A 42 -2.27 -14.73 9.54
C LYS A 42 -1.49 -13.60 10.25
N ALA A 43 -0.74 -12.80 9.51
CA ALA A 43 0.06 -11.70 10.05
C ALA A 43 -0.80 -10.48 10.41
N THR A 44 -0.32 -9.63 11.30
CA THR A 44 -0.89 -8.28 11.48
C THR A 44 -0.57 -7.45 10.24
N ILE A 45 -1.58 -7.01 9.49
CA ILE A 45 -1.38 -6.20 8.29
C ILE A 45 -1.80 -4.76 8.56
N VAL A 46 -0.87 -3.83 8.34
CA VAL A 46 -1.07 -2.38 8.44
C VAL A 46 -1.06 -1.80 7.03
N SER A 47 -2.10 -1.06 6.65
CA SER A 47 -2.20 -0.42 5.32
C SER A 47 -2.03 1.10 5.44
N SER A 48 -1.21 1.68 4.56
CA SER A 48 -1.00 3.12 4.46
C SER A 48 -1.01 3.59 3.00
N GLY A 49 -1.22 4.88 2.79
CA GLY A 49 -1.14 5.51 1.47
C GLY A 49 -0.13 6.64 1.48
N ALA A 50 0.96 6.49 0.70
CA ALA A 50 1.98 7.52 0.54
C ALA A 50 1.57 8.64 -0.43
N GLY A 51 0.51 8.42 -1.22
CA GLY A 51 0.05 9.36 -2.24
C GLY A 51 0.95 9.40 -3.47
N ARG A 52 1.05 10.59 -4.07
CA ARG A 52 1.75 10.77 -5.36
C ARG A 52 3.27 10.72 -5.19
N THR A 53 3.95 9.99 -6.08
CA THR A 53 5.38 10.12 -6.29
C THR A 53 5.70 11.41 -7.04
N SER A 54 6.97 11.84 -7.03
CA SER A 54 7.44 12.98 -7.85
C SER A 54 7.38 12.70 -9.36
N VAL A 55 7.52 11.44 -9.77
CA VAL A 55 7.55 11.03 -11.17
C VAL A 55 6.15 10.66 -11.67
N ASN A 56 5.71 11.27 -12.78
CA ASN A 56 4.48 10.88 -13.47
C ASN A 56 4.72 9.73 -14.46
N SER A 57 4.82 8.53 -13.93
CA SER A 57 5.05 7.29 -14.69
C SER A 57 4.13 6.17 -14.22
N ALA A 58 3.85 5.22 -15.10
CA ALA A 58 3.15 3.99 -14.74
C ALA A 58 3.89 3.19 -13.64
N SER A 59 5.23 3.23 -13.63
CA SER A 59 6.04 2.57 -12.61
C SER A 59 5.83 3.13 -11.20
N SER A 60 5.30 4.35 -11.07
CA SER A 60 4.94 4.96 -9.78
C SER A 60 3.66 4.40 -9.16
N ARG A 61 2.96 3.50 -9.85
CA ARG A 61 1.69 2.92 -9.42
C ARG A 61 1.94 1.54 -8.82
N TYR A 62 2.32 1.48 -7.56
CA TYR A 62 2.63 0.20 -6.90
C TYR A 62 2.17 0.17 -5.44
N VAL A 63 2.16 -1.02 -4.87
CA VAL A 63 2.01 -1.23 -3.42
C VAL A 63 3.28 -1.92 -2.94
N GLU A 64 3.98 -1.29 -2.01
CA GLU A 64 5.14 -1.87 -1.35
C GLU A 64 4.68 -2.74 -0.17
N ILE A 65 5.28 -3.92 -0.04
CA ILE A 65 4.99 -4.87 1.03
C ILE A 65 6.28 -5.12 1.82
N ILE A 66 6.26 -4.79 3.12
CA ILE A 66 7.38 -5.04 4.03
C ILE A 66 6.91 -5.96 5.15
N ALA A 67 7.51 -7.14 5.26
CA ALA A 67 7.26 -8.07 6.35
C ALA A 67 8.38 -7.96 7.41
N LYS A 68 8.01 -7.70 8.67
CA LYS A 68 8.93 -7.65 9.81
C LYS A 68 8.54 -8.70 10.84
N ASN A 69 9.51 -9.50 11.26
CA ASN A 69 9.35 -10.43 12.37
C ASN A 69 9.73 -9.71 13.66
N ARG A 70 8.87 -9.72 14.70
CA ARG A 70 9.32 -9.27 16.03
C ARG A 70 10.32 -10.31 16.55
N LYS A 71 11.55 -9.87 16.80
CA LYS A 71 12.61 -10.69 17.41
C LYS A 71 12.18 -11.14 18.81
#